data_AF-A0AAU6ZKH7-F1
#
_entry.id   AF-A0AAU6ZKH7-F1
#
_cell.length_a   1.000
_cell.length_b   1.000
_cell.length_c   1.000
_cell.angle_alpha   90.00
_cell.angle_beta   90.00
_cell.angle_gamma   90.00
#
_symmetry.space_group_name_H-M   'P 1'
#
loop_
_entity.id
_entity.type
_entity.pdbx_description
1 polymer ?
#
loop_
_entity_poly.entity_id
_entity_poly.type
_entity_poly.pdbx_seq_one_letter_code
_entity_poly.pdbx_strand_id
1 'polypeptide(L)'
;MDQIKSQISAIDPLAQEPEAEINGEEALARMLTGPRVFSDTVPAGVISLQDRRKRKVRIAGALLLGAAAVTAGVLVAANFGPVSSTPAPAVTVTTPEPTPTPSMSATPSASASVTPSSAPTPVTPTQAAPAIVPSVAPTPTPTAPPVAALQKFTFPDGHISFNYPSGWTVRTEQGPYLSEETKAASQGATILDSAGDKVAFVSSGFYGDGTAGRVDRTVLDRAVVPGIRDMSDQQVEFGFFSNKIQFIPYDGPAYEGMPSARSGPSDDPPIYAMDIRLSSELEPGITSSGTNLIRMPNGFMNAYVVFDPDKQPTFATPEAAKAWMGSTQYSQLKALLLSVSYK
;
A
#
# COMPACT_ATOMS: atom_id res chain seq x y z
N MET A 1 -6.42 -44.76 39.80
CA MET A 1 -5.56 -44.40 38.66
C MET A 1 -6.41 -44.30 37.38
N ASP A 2 -7.69 -43.90 37.49
CA ASP A 2 -8.70 -44.26 36.48
C ASP A 2 -9.31 -43.06 35.75
N GLN A 3 -9.14 -41.86 36.28
CA GLN A 3 -9.69 -40.64 35.67
C GLN A 3 -8.88 -40.18 34.43
N ILE A 4 -7.58 -40.50 34.39
CA ILE A 4 -6.68 -40.12 33.28
C ILE A 4 -6.89 -41.06 32.08
N LYS A 5 -7.16 -42.37 32.30
CA LYS A 5 -7.47 -43.31 31.21
C LYS A 5 -8.82 -43.00 30.54
N SER A 6 -9.80 -42.53 31.30
CA SER A 6 -11.11 -42.14 30.76
C SER A 6 -11.07 -40.89 29.88
N GLN A 7 -10.10 -39.99 30.07
CA GLN A 7 -9.97 -38.78 29.25
C GLN A 7 -9.19 -39.02 27.95
N ILE A 8 -8.36 -40.07 27.88
CA ILE A 8 -7.58 -40.40 26.68
C ILE A 8 -8.41 -41.20 25.66
N SER A 9 -9.40 -42.00 26.09
CA SER A 9 -10.33 -42.68 25.17
C SER A 9 -11.35 -41.76 24.49
N ALA A 10 -11.53 -40.52 24.96
CA ALA A 10 -12.53 -39.59 24.41
C ALA A 10 -12.00 -38.75 23.23
N ILE A 11 -10.74 -38.92 22.83
CA ILE A 11 -10.08 -38.10 21.80
C ILE A 11 -9.45 -38.99 20.72
N ASP A 12 -9.98 -40.21 20.52
CA ASP A 12 -9.62 -41.03 19.36
C ASP A 12 -10.61 -40.73 18.21
N PRO A 13 -10.19 -40.01 17.15
CA PRO A 13 -11.05 -39.71 16.01
C PRO A 13 -11.31 -40.93 15.10
N LEU A 14 -10.81 -42.13 15.43
CA LEU A 14 -11.00 -43.35 14.65
C LEU A 14 -12.01 -44.33 15.26
N ALA A 15 -12.60 -44.02 16.42
CA ALA A 15 -13.69 -44.79 16.99
C ALA A 15 -15.05 -44.23 16.52
N GLN A 16 -15.38 -44.42 15.24
CA GLN A 16 -16.76 -44.28 14.76
C GLN A 16 -17.41 -45.66 14.61
N GLU A 17 -18.69 -45.68 14.98
CA GLU A 17 -19.68 -46.75 14.88
C GLU A 17 -19.76 -47.40 13.47
N PRO A 18 -20.33 -48.61 13.34
CA PRO A 18 -20.44 -49.28 12.05
C PRO A 18 -21.21 -48.43 11.04
N GLU A 19 -20.58 -48.17 9.90
CA GLU A 19 -21.13 -47.45 8.76
C GLU A 19 -22.48 -48.07 8.34
N ALA A 20 -23.55 -47.28 8.43
CA ALA A 20 -24.72 -47.49 7.58
C ALA A 20 -24.31 -47.08 6.16
N GLU A 21 -24.05 -48.06 5.31
CA GLU A 21 -23.73 -47.92 3.90
C GLU A 21 -24.76 -46.97 3.24
N ILE A 22 -24.32 -45.75 2.89
CA ILE A 22 -25.19 -44.76 2.25
C ILE A 22 -25.44 -45.23 0.82
N ASN A 23 -26.62 -45.79 0.57
CA ASN A 23 -27.04 -46.25 -0.74
C ASN A 23 -27.21 -45.06 -1.70
N GLY A 24 -26.22 -44.87 -2.58
CA GLY A 24 -26.15 -43.77 -3.54
C GLY A 24 -27.35 -43.70 -4.50
N GLU A 25 -28.04 -44.81 -4.75
CA GLU A 25 -29.22 -44.84 -5.60
C GLU A 25 -30.44 -44.20 -4.92
N GLU A 26 -30.57 -44.33 -3.60
CA GLU A 26 -31.69 -43.74 -2.85
C GLU A 26 -31.52 -42.22 -2.67
N ALA A 27 -30.26 -41.76 -2.54
CA ALA A 27 -29.93 -40.34 -2.55
C ALA A 27 -30.20 -39.69 -3.91
N LEU A 28 -29.88 -40.38 -5.01
CA LEU A 28 -30.15 -39.90 -6.36
C LEU A 28 -31.65 -39.90 -6.68
N ALA A 29 -32.39 -40.93 -6.25
CA ALA A 29 -33.84 -41.01 -6.41
C ALA A 29 -34.56 -39.85 -5.69
N ARG A 30 -34.17 -39.53 -4.45
CA ARG A 30 -34.72 -38.37 -3.72
C ARG A 30 -34.46 -37.04 -4.43
N MET A 31 -33.31 -36.90 -5.09
CA MET A 31 -32.97 -35.67 -5.81
C MET A 31 -33.77 -35.48 -7.10
N LEU A 32 -34.23 -36.59 -7.71
CA LEU A 32 -34.94 -36.59 -8.98
C LEU A 32 -36.47 -36.58 -8.83
N THR A 33 -37.02 -37.03 -7.70
CA THR A 33 -38.49 -37.16 -7.50
C THR A 33 -39.08 -36.26 -6.41
N GLY A 34 -38.27 -35.49 -5.68
CA GLY A 34 -38.76 -34.55 -4.65
C GLY A 34 -39.36 -33.27 -5.24
N PRO A 35 -40.48 -32.73 -4.69
CA PRO A 35 -41.08 -31.49 -5.18
C PRO A 35 -40.14 -30.29 -4.92
N ARG A 36 -39.75 -29.60 -6.00
CA ARG A 36 -38.96 -28.36 -5.92
C ARG A 36 -39.83 -27.20 -5.45
N VAL A 37 -39.84 -26.96 -4.14
CA VAL A 37 -40.26 -25.68 -3.56
C VAL A 37 -39.01 -24.97 -3.10
N PHE A 38 -38.59 -23.95 -3.85
CA PHE A 38 -37.57 -23.00 -3.40
C PHE A 38 -38.23 -22.04 -2.40
N SER A 39 -38.05 -22.30 -1.11
CA SER A 39 -38.33 -21.30 -0.07
C SER A 39 -37.06 -20.50 0.18
N ASP A 40 -37.12 -19.19 -0.09
CA ASP A 40 -36.10 -18.18 0.15
C ASP A 40 -35.92 -17.85 1.66
N THR A 41 -35.79 -18.88 2.48
CA THR A 41 -35.50 -18.70 3.91
C THR A 41 -34.06 -19.08 4.16
N VAL A 42 -33.17 -18.08 4.09
CA VAL A 42 -31.75 -18.24 4.38
C VAL A 42 -31.58 -18.59 5.87
N PRO A 43 -30.89 -19.70 6.23
CA PRO A 43 -30.61 -20.02 7.62
C PRO A 43 -29.73 -18.94 8.25
N ALA A 44 -30.00 -18.59 9.51
CA ALA A 44 -29.15 -17.69 10.30
C ALA A 44 -27.74 -18.27 10.37
N GLY A 45 -26.79 -17.66 9.66
CA GLY A 45 -25.41 -18.13 9.54
C GLY A 45 -24.79 -17.98 8.14
N VAL A 46 -25.60 -17.73 7.10
CA VAL A 46 -25.06 -17.50 5.75
C VAL A 46 -24.75 -16.01 5.55
N ILE A 47 -23.45 -15.71 5.44
CA ILE A 47 -22.90 -14.38 5.19
C ILE A 47 -23.44 -13.84 3.85
N SER A 48 -23.95 -12.60 3.85
CA SER A 48 -24.55 -11.98 2.67
C SER A 48 -23.53 -11.84 1.52
N LEU A 49 -24.01 -11.80 0.27
CA LEU A 49 -23.14 -11.55 -0.89
C LEU A 49 -22.44 -10.18 -0.83
N GLN A 50 -23.04 -9.19 -0.16
CA GLN A 50 -22.40 -7.91 0.11
C GLN A 50 -21.22 -8.05 1.10
N ASP A 51 -21.37 -8.87 2.14
CA ASP A 51 -20.28 -9.16 3.07
C ASP A 51 -19.17 -10.00 2.42
N ARG A 52 -19.51 -10.93 1.52
CA ARG A 52 -18.51 -11.61 0.66
C ARG A 52 -17.78 -10.64 -0.28
N ARG A 53 -18.46 -9.63 -0.85
CA ARG A 53 -17.80 -8.58 -1.67
C ARG A 53 -16.87 -7.70 -0.85
N LYS A 54 -17.29 -7.26 0.34
CA LYS A 54 -16.41 -6.52 1.27
C LYS A 54 -15.20 -7.35 1.71
N ARG A 55 -15.36 -8.68 1.87
CA ARG A 55 -14.24 -9.60 2.16
C ARG A 55 -13.30 -9.80 0.97
N LYS A 56 -13.81 -9.78 -0.27
CA LYS A 56 -12.97 -9.85 -1.49
C LYS A 56 -12.13 -8.59 -1.72
N VAL A 57 -12.64 -7.40 -1.39
CA VAL A 57 -11.86 -6.15 -1.42
C VAL A 57 -10.74 -6.18 -0.36
N ARG A 58 -10.98 -6.79 0.81
CA ARG A 58 -9.92 -7.06 1.80
C ARG A 58 -8.89 -8.08 1.33
N ILE A 59 -9.24 -9.06 0.51
CA ILE A 59 -8.30 -10.09 0.02
C ILE A 59 -7.39 -9.58 -1.11
N ALA A 60 -7.84 -8.61 -1.92
CA ALA A 60 -6.99 -7.97 -2.93
C ALA A 60 -6.03 -6.91 -2.36
N GLY A 61 -6.32 -6.37 -1.16
CA GLY A 61 -5.50 -5.37 -0.47
C GLY A 61 -4.76 -5.85 0.78
N ALA A 62 -4.97 -7.10 1.24
CA ALA A 62 -4.39 -7.61 2.49
C ALA A 62 -3.80 -9.03 2.38
N LEU A 63 -3.25 -9.40 1.21
CA LEU A 63 -2.41 -10.60 1.06
C LEU A 63 -0.93 -10.28 1.23
N LEU A 64 -0.63 -9.50 2.27
CA LEU A 64 0.70 -9.32 2.84
C LEU A 64 0.54 -9.38 4.36
N LEU A 65 0.70 -10.59 4.90
CA LEU A 65 0.92 -11.00 6.32
C LEU A 65 -0.15 -11.94 6.87
N GLY A 66 0.28 -13.15 7.23
CA GLY A 66 -0.54 -14.11 7.96
C GLY A 66 0.05 -15.51 8.17
N ALA A 67 1.37 -15.68 8.30
CA ALA A 67 1.98 -16.89 8.84
C ALA A 67 2.57 -16.61 10.22
N ALA A 68 1.74 -16.73 11.27
CA ALA A 68 2.21 -16.89 12.65
C ALA A 68 1.08 -17.50 13.49
N ALA A 69 1.09 -18.82 13.61
CA ALA A 69 0.46 -19.53 14.70
C ALA A 69 1.41 -20.67 15.10
N VAL A 70 2.15 -20.47 16.19
CA VAL A 70 2.39 -21.42 17.31
C VAL A 70 3.33 -20.71 18.27
N THR A 71 2.80 -20.22 19.39
CA THR A 71 3.48 -20.25 20.70
C THR A 71 2.45 -19.95 21.79
N ALA A 72 1.88 -21.01 22.37
CA ALA A 72 1.52 -20.99 23.79
C ALA A 72 2.85 -20.89 24.57
N GLY A 73 3.04 -20.12 25.63
CA GLY A 73 2.10 -19.66 26.65
C GLY A 73 2.74 -20.01 28.00
N VAL A 74 3.75 -19.25 28.44
CA VAL A 74 4.23 -19.25 29.83
C VAL A 74 3.72 -17.97 30.47
N LEU A 75 2.77 -18.12 31.40
CA LEU A 75 2.27 -17.03 32.24
C LEU A 75 3.33 -16.64 33.28
N VAL A 76 3.61 -15.34 33.38
CA VAL A 76 3.98 -14.70 34.65
C VAL A 76 3.08 -13.50 34.85
N ALA A 77 2.31 -13.55 35.93
CA ALA A 77 1.44 -12.50 36.41
C ALA A 77 2.24 -11.39 37.10
N ALA A 78 1.88 -10.14 36.84
CA ALA A 78 2.01 -9.05 37.80
C ALA A 78 0.87 -8.06 37.61
N ASN A 79 0.41 -7.55 38.74
CA ASN A 79 -0.92 -7.03 39.03
C ASN A 79 -0.85 -5.50 39.29
N PHE A 80 -2.03 -4.87 39.41
CA PHE A 80 -2.36 -3.50 39.85
C PHE A 80 -2.30 -2.39 38.77
N GLY A 81 -3.33 -1.56 38.56
CA GLY A 81 -4.61 -1.34 39.26
C GLY A 81 -5.53 -0.40 38.43
N PRO A 82 -6.73 -0.06 38.93
CA PRO A 82 -7.79 0.56 38.12
C PRO A 82 -7.74 2.10 38.16
N VAL A 83 -7.93 2.75 37.01
CA VAL A 83 -8.35 4.17 36.96
C VAL A 83 -9.79 4.27 36.46
N SER A 84 -10.67 4.45 37.43
CA SER A 84 -12.03 4.93 37.28
C SER A 84 -12.02 6.42 36.98
N SER A 85 -12.74 6.88 35.95
CA SER A 85 -13.59 8.09 36.00
C SER A 85 -14.18 8.46 34.64
N THR A 86 -15.51 8.35 34.53
CA THR A 86 -16.41 9.23 33.75
C THR A 86 -17.80 9.00 34.37
N PRO A 87 -18.78 9.95 34.36
CA PRO A 87 -18.87 11.17 33.54
C PRO A 87 -19.37 12.45 34.26
N ALA A 88 -19.30 13.60 33.59
CA ALA A 88 -20.18 14.74 33.87
C ALA A 88 -20.60 15.44 32.55
N PRO A 89 -21.84 15.98 32.45
CA PRO A 89 -22.52 16.22 31.17
C PRO A 89 -22.40 17.65 30.61
N ALA A 90 -22.62 17.70 29.29
CA ALA A 90 -23.22 18.73 28.42
C ALA A 90 -23.16 20.21 28.84
N VAL A 91 -22.47 21.01 28.01
CA VAL A 91 -22.83 22.41 27.77
C VAL A 91 -23.23 22.57 26.30
N THR A 92 -24.52 22.80 26.10
CA THR A 92 -25.13 23.26 24.86
C THR A 92 -24.61 24.66 24.55
N VAL A 93 -23.95 24.85 23.41
CA VAL A 93 -23.74 26.20 22.85
C VAL A 93 -24.41 26.27 21.49
N THR A 94 -25.29 27.23 21.42
CA THR A 94 -26.23 27.57 20.36
C THR A 94 -25.51 28.07 19.11
N THR A 95 -25.93 27.55 17.96
CA THR A 95 -25.66 28.05 16.60
C THR A 95 -26.06 29.51 16.44
N PRO A 96 -25.23 30.36 15.83
CA PRO A 96 -25.72 31.49 15.05
C PRO A 96 -25.71 31.17 13.55
N GLU A 97 -26.86 31.48 12.97
CA GLU A 97 -27.29 31.49 11.58
C GLU A 97 -26.36 32.27 10.62
N PRO A 98 -26.17 31.83 9.37
CA PRO A 98 -25.35 32.54 8.39
C PRO A 98 -26.08 33.75 7.81
N THR A 99 -25.45 34.93 7.90
CA THR A 99 -25.85 36.14 7.17
C THR A 99 -25.36 36.05 5.71
N PRO A 100 -26.21 36.34 4.70
CA PRO A 100 -25.81 36.32 3.30
C PRO A 100 -24.92 37.52 2.93
N THR A 101 -23.80 37.26 2.27
CA THR A 101 -22.98 38.30 1.62
C THR A 101 -23.31 38.35 0.12
N PRO A 102 -23.58 39.53 -0.45
CA PRO A 102 -23.96 39.66 -1.86
C PRO A 102 -22.79 39.40 -2.81
N SER A 103 -23.14 38.75 -3.92
CA SER A 103 -22.35 38.56 -5.13
C SER A 103 -22.17 39.89 -5.87
N MET A 104 -20.93 40.28 -6.18
CA MET A 104 -20.66 41.25 -7.24
C MET A 104 -19.77 40.60 -8.30
N SER A 105 -20.40 40.37 -9.45
CA SER A 105 -19.78 40.09 -10.73
C SER A 105 -19.14 41.38 -11.26
N ALA A 106 -17.87 41.31 -11.65
CA ALA A 106 -17.23 42.35 -12.46
C ALA A 106 -16.30 41.69 -13.49
N THR A 107 -16.84 41.52 -14.69
CA THR A 107 -16.08 41.35 -15.94
C THR A 107 -15.44 42.70 -16.30
N PRO A 108 -14.19 42.70 -16.78
CA PRO A 108 -13.92 43.50 -17.97
C PRO A 108 -13.24 42.68 -19.08
N SER A 109 -13.65 43.00 -20.31
CA SER A 109 -13.19 42.46 -21.58
C SER A 109 -12.37 43.52 -22.35
N ALA A 110 -11.49 43.02 -23.23
CA ALA A 110 -10.75 43.65 -24.34
C ALA A 110 -9.63 44.66 -23.97
N SER A 111 -8.36 44.38 -24.28
CA SER A 111 -7.66 44.28 -25.58
C SER A 111 -7.07 45.62 -26.04
N ALA A 112 -5.74 45.72 -26.03
CA ALA A 112 -4.99 46.53 -27.00
C ALA A 112 -3.56 45.99 -27.14
N SER A 113 -3.25 45.58 -28.36
CA SER A 113 -1.94 45.30 -28.93
C SER A 113 -1.22 46.60 -29.26
N VAL A 114 0.08 46.70 -28.94
CA VAL A 114 1.09 47.41 -29.74
C VAL A 114 2.51 47.04 -29.28
N THR A 115 3.34 46.67 -30.26
CA THR A 115 4.82 46.65 -30.29
C THR A 115 5.16 47.14 -31.72
N PRO A 116 6.29 47.80 -32.06
CA PRO A 116 7.60 47.72 -31.41
C PRO A 116 8.49 49.01 -31.39
N SER A 117 9.69 48.82 -30.82
CA SER A 117 11.02 49.36 -31.24
C SER A 117 11.46 50.79 -30.88
N SER A 118 12.54 50.88 -30.09
CA SER A 118 13.77 51.61 -30.48
C SER A 118 14.93 51.32 -29.51
N ALA A 119 16.11 51.05 -30.08
CA ALA A 119 17.39 50.76 -29.45
C ALA A 119 18.10 52.04 -28.89
N PRO A 120 19.19 51.91 -28.10
CA PRO A 120 19.64 52.93 -27.15
C PRO A 120 20.67 53.92 -27.71
N THR A 121 20.76 55.10 -27.07
CA THR A 121 21.87 56.06 -27.24
C THR A 121 22.65 56.15 -25.93
N PRO A 122 24.00 56.16 -25.93
CA PRO A 122 24.80 56.17 -24.71
C PRO A 122 24.96 57.59 -24.17
N VAL A 123 24.77 57.78 -22.87
CA VAL A 123 25.18 58.99 -22.14
C VAL A 123 26.16 58.63 -21.03
N THR A 124 27.28 59.33 -21.04
CA THR A 124 28.44 59.25 -20.14
C THR A 124 28.04 59.58 -18.69
N PRO A 125 28.53 58.84 -17.67
CA PRO A 125 28.21 59.12 -16.28
C PRO A 125 29.10 60.22 -15.69
N THR A 126 28.48 61.26 -15.14
CA THR A 126 29.10 62.22 -14.23
C THR A 126 29.23 61.61 -12.84
N GLN A 127 30.45 61.59 -12.32
CA GLN A 127 30.83 61.07 -11.01
C GLN A 127 30.23 61.92 -9.87
N ALA A 128 29.39 61.30 -9.04
CA ALA A 128 28.92 61.84 -7.77
C ALA A 128 29.47 61.00 -6.60
N ALA A 129 29.87 61.68 -5.53
CA ALA A 129 30.55 61.12 -4.36
C ALA A 129 29.74 60.04 -3.61
N PRO A 130 30.41 59.07 -2.96
CA PRO A 130 29.74 57.93 -2.32
C PRO A 130 28.96 58.33 -1.07
N ALA A 131 27.66 58.02 -1.07
CA ALA A 131 26.83 57.97 0.13
C ALA A 131 27.11 56.67 0.89
N ILE A 132 27.40 56.78 2.19
CA ILE A 132 27.64 55.66 3.09
C ILE A 132 26.30 54.99 3.38
N VAL A 133 26.06 53.82 2.79
CA VAL A 133 24.91 52.95 3.08
C VAL A 133 25.27 52.05 4.27
N PRO A 134 24.41 51.91 5.30
CA PRO A 134 24.65 50.99 6.39
C PRO A 134 24.59 49.54 5.89
N SER A 135 25.59 48.74 6.31
CA SER A 135 25.71 47.31 6.04
C SER A 135 24.50 46.55 6.58
N VAL A 136 23.69 45.99 5.70
CA VAL A 136 22.61 45.06 6.06
C VAL A 136 23.24 43.77 6.58
N ALA A 137 22.83 43.34 7.77
CA ALA A 137 23.28 42.09 8.36
C ALA A 137 22.91 40.89 7.45
N PRO A 138 23.78 39.88 7.30
CA PRO A 138 23.46 38.72 6.48
C PRO A 138 22.23 38.00 7.06
N THR A 139 21.22 37.80 6.22
CA THR A 139 20.11 36.88 6.48
C THR A 139 20.69 35.51 6.81
N PRO A 140 20.30 34.86 7.93
CA PRO A 140 20.77 33.52 8.23
C PRO A 140 20.33 32.58 7.11
N THR A 141 21.31 31.94 6.46
CA THR A 141 21.09 30.84 5.53
C THR A 141 20.21 29.79 6.22
N PRO A 142 19.13 29.29 5.59
CA PRO A 142 18.37 28.19 6.17
C PRO A 142 19.31 27.01 6.36
N THR A 143 19.59 26.68 7.63
CA THR A 143 20.34 25.49 8.01
C THR A 143 19.59 24.29 7.45
N ALA A 144 20.19 23.61 6.47
CA ALA A 144 19.68 22.35 5.97
C ALA A 144 19.44 21.43 7.18
N PRO A 145 18.29 20.72 7.26
CA PRO A 145 18.03 19.78 8.34
C PRO A 145 19.22 18.80 8.45
N PRO A 146 19.64 18.42 9.67
CA PRO A 146 20.73 17.46 9.83
C PRO A 146 20.40 16.21 9.02
N VAL A 147 21.27 15.87 8.07
CA VAL A 147 21.17 14.63 7.29
C VAL A 147 21.20 13.50 8.29
N ALA A 148 20.10 12.79 8.45
CA ALA A 148 20.04 11.62 9.31
C ALA A 148 21.18 10.68 8.90
N ALA A 149 22.01 10.27 9.86
CA ALA A 149 23.09 9.33 9.58
C ALA A 149 22.47 8.06 8.97
N LEU A 150 23.06 7.50 7.92
CA LEU A 150 22.52 6.29 7.29
C LEU A 150 23.17 5.05 7.91
N GLN A 151 22.35 4.03 8.17
CA GLN A 151 22.77 2.68 8.50
C GLN A 151 22.58 1.77 7.29
N LYS A 152 23.37 0.70 7.21
CA LYS A 152 23.25 -0.30 6.15
C LYS A 152 22.73 -1.61 6.73
N PHE A 153 21.70 -2.16 6.09
CA PHE A 153 21.25 -3.52 6.31
C PHE A 153 21.69 -4.40 5.14
N THR A 154 22.08 -5.64 5.47
CA THR A 154 22.35 -6.70 4.50
C THR A 154 21.59 -7.93 4.99
N PHE A 155 20.81 -8.55 4.10
CA PHE A 155 20.11 -9.78 4.43
C PHE A 155 21.08 -10.87 4.89
N PRO A 156 20.64 -11.81 5.76
CA PRO A 156 21.45 -12.95 6.16
C PRO A 156 22.02 -13.78 5.00
N ASP A 157 21.35 -13.80 3.85
CA ASP A 157 21.83 -14.46 2.63
C ASP A 157 22.98 -13.71 1.93
N GLY A 158 23.25 -12.45 2.31
CA GLY A 158 24.32 -11.61 1.78
C GLY A 158 24.02 -10.95 0.43
N HIS A 159 22.91 -11.29 -0.24
CA HIS A 159 22.63 -10.88 -1.61
C HIS A 159 22.04 -9.48 -1.68
N ILE A 160 21.05 -9.19 -0.84
CA ILE A 160 20.35 -7.90 -0.86
C ILE A 160 20.87 -7.01 0.26
N SER A 161 21.13 -5.75 -0.08
CA SER A 161 21.49 -4.71 0.90
C SER A 161 20.80 -3.39 0.59
N PHE A 162 20.50 -2.60 1.62
CA PHE A 162 19.97 -1.25 1.49
C PHE A 162 20.40 -0.36 2.67
N ASN A 163 20.33 0.95 2.46
CA ASN A 163 20.56 1.95 3.49
C ASN A 163 19.24 2.44 4.08
N TYR A 164 19.23 2.79 5.36
CA TYR A 164 18.06 3.34 6.05
C TYR A 164 18.47 4.40 7.09
N PRO A 165 17.59 5.37 7.45
CA PRO A 165 17.90 6.41 8.42
C PRO A 165 18.27 5.86 9.81
N SER A 166 19.21 6.51 10.48
CA SER A 166 19.53 6.26 11.89
C SER A 166 18.31 6.52 12.76
N GLY A 167 17.99 5.59 13.64
CA GLY A 167 16.81 5.63 14.51
C GLY A 167 15.63 4.84 13.96
N TRP A 168 15.67 4.41 12.70
CA TRP A 168 14.77 3.37 12.18
C TRP A 168 15.30 1.99 12.56
N THR A 169 14.43 0.99 12.55
CA THR A 169 14.76 -0.40 12.87
C THR A 169 14.41 -1.32 11.71
N VAL A 170 15.27 -2.30 11.46
CA VAL A 170 14.99 -3.37 10.48
C VAL A 170 14.77 -4.68 11.24
N ARG A 171 13.65 -5.35 10.98
CA ARG A 171 13.33 -6.67 11.52
C ARG A 171 13.27 -7.69 10.39
N THR A 172 14.18 -8.66 10.43
CA THR A 172 14.11 -9.82 9.54
C THR A 172 12.96 -10.73 9.96
N GLU A 173 12.21 -11.22 8.99
CA GLU A 173 11.12 -12.17 9.17
C GLU A 173 11.07 -13.16 8.01
N GLN A 174 10.27 -14.22 8.15
CA GLN A 174 10.05 -15.17 7.05
C GLN A 174 9.43 -14.42 5.87
N GLY A 175 10.12 -14.46 4.72
CA GLY A 175 9.60 -13.89 3.48
C GLY A 175 8.46 -14.74 2.92
N PRO A 176 7.67 -14.20 1.98
CA PRO A 176 6.68 -14.99 1.27
C PRO A 176 7.38 -16.13 0.48
N TYR A 177 6.76 -17.30 0.37
CA TYR A 177 7.31 -18.49 -0.31
C TYR A 177 6.20 -19.30 -1.00
N LEU A 178 6.54 -20.03 -2.06
CA LEU A 178 5.59 -20.84 -2.85
C LEU A 178 5.36 -22.23 -2.26
N SER A 179 6.39 -22.84 -1.68
CA SER A 179 6.34 -24.20 -1.09
C SER A 179 7.24 -24.30 0.14
N GLU A 180 6.98 -25.27 1.01
CA GLU A 180 7.83 -25.50 2.20
C GLU A 180 9.30 -25.74 1.83
N GLU A 181 9.59 -26.31 0.66
CA GLU A 181 10.97 -26.49 0.15
C GLU A 181 11.68 -25.15 -0.07
N THR A 182 10.95 -24.13 -0.54
CA THR A 182 11.49 -22.80 -0.86
C THR A 182 11.49 -21.82 0.31
N LYS A 183 10.90 -22.21 1.44
CA LYS A 183 10.72 -21.38 2.63
C LYS A 183 12.03 -20.88 3.22
N ALA A 184 13.01 -21.76 3.38
CA ALA A 184 14.31 -21.42 3.96
C ALA A 184 15.10 -20.41 3.11
N ALA A 185 14.86 -20.38 1.80
CA ALA A 185 15.50 -19.45 0.87
C ALA A 185 14.73 -18.12 0.74
N SER A 186 13.60 -17.95 1.44
CA SER A 186 12.75 -16.76 1.33
C SER A 186 12.77 -15.94 2.60
N GLN A 187 13.24 -14.70 2.52
CA GLN A 187 13.44 -13.80 3.66
C GLN A 187 12.78 -12.45 3.40
N GLY A 188 12.22 -11.87 4.45
CA GLY A 188 11.65 -10.53 4.46
C GLY A 188 12.37 -9.63 5.46
N ALA A 189 12.41 -8.34 5.18
CA ALA A 189 12.85 -7.30 6.09
C ALA A 189 11.74 -6.26 6.21
N THR A 190 11.10 -6.20 7.38
CA THR A 190 10.17 -5.12 7.73
C THR A 190 10.97 -3.95 8.29
N ILE A 191 10.79 -2.77 7.73
CA ILE A 191 11.43 -1.54 8.18
C ILE A 191 10.41 -0.72 8.97
N LEU A 192 10.81 -0.37 10.20
CA LEU A 192 10.04 0.42 11.14
C LEU A 192 10.71 1.80 11.26
N ASP A 193 9.92 2.87 11.25
CA ASP A 193 10.45 4.21 11.51
C ASP A 193 10.78 4.42 13.00
N SER A 194 11.17 5.64 13.36
CA SER A 194 11.51 5.98 14.75
C SER A 194 10.32 5.94 15.72
N ALA A 195 9.08 5.97 15.22
CA ALA A 195 7.88 5.79 16.03
C ALA A 195 7.52 4.31 16.21
N GLY A 196 8.18 3.41 15.46
CA GLY A 196 7.88 1.98 15.44
C GLY A 196 6.80 1.60 14.41
N ASP A 197 6.41 2.53 13.53
CA ASP A 197 5.43 2.26 12.48
C ASP A 197 6.09 1.55 11.31
N LYS A 198 5.40 0.56 10.73
CA LYS A 198 5.88 -0.12 9.52
C LYS A 198 5.77 0.81 8.32
N VAL A 199 6.92 1.16 7.74
CA VAL A 199 7.00 2.11 6.63
C VAL A 199 7.47 1.49 5.32
N ALA A 200 8.21 0.38 5.36
CA ALA A 200 8.63 -0.31 4.16
C ALA A 200 8.82 -1.82 4.40
N PHE A 201 8.85 -2.56 3.30
CA PHE A 201 9.16 -3.97 3.28
C PHE A 201 10.03 -4.30 2.06
N VAL A 202 11.05 -5.12 2.28
CA VAL A 202 11.90 -5.69 1.24
C VAL A 202 11.88 -7.20 1.41
N SER A 203 11.76 -7.97 0.33
CA SER A 203 11.98 -9.42 0.41
C SER A 203 12.88 -9.95 -0.69
N SER A 204 13.49 -11.09 -0.37
CA SER A 204 14.42 -11.87 -1.17
C SER A 204 13.91 -13.31 -1.17
N GLY A 205 13.68 -13.93 -2.33
CA GLY A 205 13.44 -15.36 -2.43
C GLY A 205 12.30 -15.78 -3.34
N PHE A 206 11.73 -16.96 -3.08
CA PHE A 206 10.94 -17.70 -4.06
C PHE A 206 9.45 -17.53 -3.82
N TYR A 207 8.97 -16.31 -4.00
CA TYR A 207 7.55 -16.00 -4.17
C TYR A 207 7.34 -15.08 -5.36
N GLY A 208 6.62 -15.59 -6.35
CA GLY A 208 6.37 -14.93 -7.62
C GLY A 208 4.92 -14.98 -8.05
N ASP A 209 3.98 -14.76 -7.13
CA ASP A 209 2.58 -14.56 -7.48
C ASP A 209 2.26 -13.06 -7.49
N GLY A 210 2.07 -12.53 -8.71
CA GLY A 210 1.62 -11.18 -8.96
C GLY A 210 0.48 -11.22 -9.96
N THR A 211 -0.75 -11.02 -9.50
CA THR A 211 -1.87 -10.83 -10.43
C THR A 211 -1.85 -9.40 -10.93
N ALA A 212 -1.51 -9.21 -12.21
CA ALA A 212 -1.60 -7.92 -12.85
C ALA A 212 -3.02 -7.66 -13.40
N GLY A 213 -3.47 -6.41 -13.32
CA GLY A 213 -4.75 -5.96 -13.85
C GLY A 213 -4.57 -4.74 -14.76
N ARG A 214 -5.63 -4.40 -15.51
CA ARG A 214 -5.63 -3.18 -16.32
C ARG A 214 -5.82 -1.95 -15.43
N VAL A 215 -4.93 -0.98 -15.56
CA VAL A 215 -4.96 0.28 -14.79
C VAL A 215 -4.70 1.45 -15.70
N ASP A 216 -5.14 2.63 -15.31
CA ASP A 216 -4.66 3.91 -15.82
C ASP A 216 -3.69 4.51 -14.79
N ARG A 217 -2.42 4.60 -15.16
CA ARG A 217 -1.33 4.99 -14.26
C ARG A 217 -0.93 6.45 -14.44
N THR A 218 -0.85 7.17 -13.33
CA THR A 218 -0.16 8.46 -13.26
C THR A 218 1.14 8.31 -12.49
N VAL A 219 2.28 8.53 -13.16
CA VAL A 219 3.60 8.52 -12.53
C VAL A 219 3.90 9.89 -11.96
N LEU A 220 4.22 9.96 -10.67
CA LEU A 220 4.51 11.20 -9.94
C LEU A 220 6.01 11.43 -9.78
N ASP A 221 6.78 10.35 -9.61
CA ASP A 221 8.23 10.36 -9.53
C ASP A 221 8.78 9.01 -10.02
N ARG A 222 9.98 9.02 -10.61
CA ARG A 222 10.70 7.82 -10.99
C ARG A 222 12.20 8.08 -11.03
N ALA A 223 12.98 7.07 -10.71
CA ALA A 223 14.44 7.13 -10.82
C ALA A 223 15.05 5.73 -10.92
N VAL A 224 16.17 5.63 -11.64
CA VAL A 224 16.91 4.37 -11.78
C VAL A 224 17.46 3.92 -10.43
N VAL A 225 17.28 2.64 -10.11
CA VAL A 225 17.92 2.01 -8.95
C VAL A 225 19.26 1.45 -9.42
N PRO A 226 20.40 2.10 -9.12
CA PRO A 226 21.68 1.75 -9.74
C PRO A 226 22.23 0.40 -9.29
N GLY A 227 21.84 -0.09 -8.12
CA GLY A 227 22.38 -1.30 -7.51
C GLY A 227 21.73 -2.61 -7.99
N ILE A 228 20.74 -2.54 -8.89
CA ILE A 228 19.92 -3.70 -9.26
C ILE A 228 19.67 -3.72 -10.76
N ARG A 229 19.71 -4.91 -11.32
CA ARG A 229 19.15 -5.25 -12.61
C ARG A 229 18.38 -6.55 -12.49
N ASP A 230 17.39 -6.72 -13.34
CA ASP A 230 16.75 -8.02 -13.49
C ASP A 230 17.73 -9.05 -14.07
N MET A 231 17.46 -10.34 -13.87
CA MET A 231 18.21 -11.42 -14.52
C MET A 231 18.27 -11.32 -16.05
N SER A 232 17.31 -10.62 -16.67
CA SER A 232 17.28 -10.35 -18.12
C SER A 232 18.02 -9.06 -18.50
N ASP A 233 18.84 -8.52 -17.59
CA ASP A 233 19.55 -7.23 -17.69
C ASP A 233 18.63 -6.01 -17.87
N GLN A 234 17.33 -6.19 -17.59
CA GLN A 234 16.35 -5.11 -17.66
C GLN A 234 16.59 -4.08 -16.57
N GLN A 235 16.36 -2.82 -16.93
CA GLN A 235 16.48 -1.71 -16.02
C GLN A 235 15.39 -1.76 -14.95
N VAL A 236 15.82 -1.49 -13.72
CA VAL A 236 14.98 -1.46 -12.54
C VAL A 236 14.92 -0.02 -12.03
N GLU A 237 13.72 0.41 -11.66
CA GLU A 237 13.43 1.77 -11.26
C GLU A 237 12.60 1.81 -9.99
N PHE A 238 12.90 2.82 -9.19
CA PHE A 238 12.02 3.34 -8.17
C PHE A 238 10.88 4.10 -8.87
N GLY A 239 9.66 3.94 -8.39
CA GLY A 239 8.52 4.74 -8.81
C GLY A 239 7.63 5.15 -7.63
N PHE A 240 7.12 6.38 -7.66
CA PHE A 240 5.95 6.81 -6.91
C PHE A 240 4.84 7.16 -7.91
N PHE A 241 3.71 6.47 -7.84
CA PHE A 241 2.65 6.57 -8.84
C PHE A 241 1.29 6.25 -8.23
N SER A 242 0.24 6.56 -8.99
CA SER A 242 -1.12 6.16 -8.69
C SER A 242 -1.71 5.32 -9.83
N ASN A 243 -2.50 4.32 -9.48
CA ASN A 243 -3.21 3.46 -10.41
C ASN A 243 -4.72 3.62 -10.20
N LYS A 244 -5.44 4.01 -11.25
CA LYS A 244 -6.90 3.93 -11.31
C LYS A 244 -7.27 2.61 -11.98
N ILE A 245 -7.97 1.72 -11.28
CA ILE A 245 -8.37 0.42 -11.83
C ILE A 245 -9.25 0.65 -13.06
N GLN A 246 -9.04 -0.12 -14.12
CA GLN A 246 -9.87 -0.15 -15.31
C GLN A 246 -10.63 -1.48 -15.37
N PHE A 247 -11.94 -1.43 -15.53
CA PHE A 247 -12.71 -2.62 -15.86
C PHE A 247 -12.32 -3.11 -17.25
N ILE A 248 -11.98 -4.39 -17.34
CA ILE A 248 -11.77 -5.07 -18.62
C ILE A 248 -13.14 -5.50 -19.12
N PRO A 249 -13.56 -5.10 -20.34
CA PRO A 249 -14.78 -5.60 -20.94
C PRO A 249 -14.77 -7.13 -20.99
N TYR A 250 -15.88 -7.75 -20.59
CA TYR A 250 -16.06 -9.17 -20.79
C TYR A 250 -16.69 -9.39 -22.17
N ASP A 251 -15.93 -9.98 -23.09
CA ASP A 251 -16.36 -10.23 -24.48
C ASP A 251 -17.06 -11.58 -24.67
N GLY A 252 -17.27 -12.35 -23.59
CA GLY A 252 -17.99 -13.63 -23.67
C GLY A 252 -19.51 -13.47 -23.74
N PRO A 253 -20.25 -14.54 -24.09
CA PRO A 253 -21.71 -14.49 -24.13
C PRO A 253 -22.25 -14.21 -22.73
N ALA A 254 -23.20 -13.28 -22.64
CA ALA A 254 -23.93 -13.04 -21.40
C ALA A 254 -24.65 -14.33 -20.98
N TYR A 255 -24.54 -14.67 -19.69
CA TYR A 255 -25.30 -15.75 -19.08
C TYR A 255 -26.20 -15.19 -17.98
N GLU A 256 -27.26 -15.92 -17.63
CA GLU A 256 -28.23 -15.49 -16.63
C GLU A 256 -27.56 -15.25 -15.27
N GLY A 257 -27.81 -14.08 -14.67
CA GLY A 257 -27.17 -13.64 -13.42
C GLY A 257 -25.80 -12.96 -13.60
N MET A 258 -25.28 -12.85 -14.82
CA MET A 258 -24.06 -12.09 -15.08
C MET A 258 -24.30 -10.57 -14.92
N PRO A 259 -23.46 -9.85 -14.16
CA PRO A 259 -23.52 -8.39 -14.13
C PRO A 259 -23.29 -7.82 -15.53
N SER A 260 -23.97 -6.71 -15.86
CA SER A 260 -23.70 -5.98 -17.10
C SER A 260 -22.21 -5.69 -17.25
N ALA A 261 -21.68 -5.92 -18.45
CA ALA A 261 -20.28 -5.64 -18.76
C ALA A 261 -19.95 -4.20 -18.37
N ARG A 262 -18.89 -4.03 -17.57
CA ARG A 262 -18.37 -2.72 -17.18
C ARG A 262 -17.11 -2.46 -17.98
N SER A 263 -16.95 -1.22 -18.43
CA SER A 263 -15.77 -0.77 -19.15
C SER A 263 -15.34 0.59 -18.61
N GLY A 264 -14.05 0.88 -18.67
CA GLY A 264 -13.49 2.16 -18.23
C GLY A 264 -13.10 2.17 -16.75
N PRO A 265 -12.84 3.35 -16.17
CA PRO A 265 -12.32 3.47 -14.82
C PRO A 265 -13.31 2.93 -13.78
N SER A 266 -12.80 2.30 -12.71
CA SER A 266 -13.60 1.96 -11.55
C SER A 266 -14.07 3.21 -10.81
N ASP A 267 -15.09 3.09 -9.96
CA ASP A 267 -15.51 4.21 -9.10
C ASP A 267 -14.56 4.39 -7.90
N ASP A 268 -13.79 3.37 -7.54
CA ASP A 268 -12.87 3.37 -6.40
C ASP A 268 -11.77 4.43 -6.55
N PRO A 269 -11.31 5.07 -5.46
CA PRO A 269 -10.22 6.04 -5.53
C PRO A 269 -8.93 5.40 -6.10
N PRO A 270 -8.03 6.20 -6.68
CA PRO A 270 -6.76 5.68 -7.18
C PRO A 270 -5.92 5.11 -6.02
N ILE A 271 -5.24 4.00 -6.30
CA ILE A 271 -4.34 3.35 -5.35
C ILE A 271 -2.95 3.94 -5.56
N TYR A 272 -2.32 4.43 -4.50
CA TYR A 272 -0.96 4.93 -4.54
C TYR A 272 0.02 3.84 -4.13
N ALA A 273 1.16 3.79 -4.83
CA ALA A 273 2.24 2.89 -4.51
C ALA A 273 3.59 3.59 -4.72
N MET A 274 4.53 3.20 -3.88
CA MET A 274 5.91 3.65 -3.92
C MET A 274 6.80 2.42 -3.77
N ASP A 275 7.42 1.98 -4.87
CA ASP A 275 8.11 0.70 -4.93
C ASP A 275 9.25 0.68 -5.96
N ILE A 276 9.96 -0.45 -6.01
CA ILE A 276 10.93 -0.79 -7.04
C ILE A 276 10.31 -1.80 -7.98
N ARG A 277 10.39 -1.54 -9.29
CA ARG A 277 9.88 -2.44 -10.34
C ARG A 277 10.67 -2.30 -11.64
N LEU A 278 10.38 -3.15 -12.62
CA LEU A 278 10.96 -3.01 -13.97
C LEU A 278 10.53 -1.69 -14.60
N SER A 279 11.41 -1.03 -15.35
CA SER A 279 11.08 0.23 -16.05
C SER A 279 9.85 0.09 -16.95
N SER A 280 9.67 -1.08 -17.59
CA SER A 280 8.51 -1.39 -18.44
C SER A 280 7.18 -1.49 -17.67
N GLU A 281 7.22 -1.65 -16.34
CA GLU A 281 6.04 -1.67 -15.48
C GLU A 281 5.71 -0.28 -14.88
N LEU A 282 6.49 0.76 -15.19
CA LEU A 282 6.27 2.16 -14.78
C LEU A 282 5.78 3.06 -15.92
N GLU A 283 5.27 2.51 -17.00
CA GLU A 283 4.71 3.33 -18.08
C GLU A 283 3.43 4.04 -17.62
N PRO A 284 3.26 5.35 -17.93
CA PRO A 284 2.04 6.09 -17.63
C PRO A 284 0.90 5.72 -18.61
N GLY A 285 -0.33 6.08 -18.25
CA GLY A 285 -1.53 5.83 -19.05
C GLY A 285 -2.12 4.43 -18.84
N ILE A 286 -2.97 4.00 -19.77
CA ILE A 286 -3.67 2.71 -19.67
C ILE A 286 -2.72 1.55 -19.99
N THR A 287 -2.38 0.77 -18.98
CA THR A 287 -1.38 -0.31 -19.08
C THR A 287 -1.67 -1.42 -18.05
N SER A 288 -0.79 -2.41 -17.99
CA SER A 288 -0.77 -3.41 -16.93
C SER A 288 -0.31 -2.79 -15.60
N SER A 289 -0.92 -3.19 -14.49
CA SER A 289 -0.48 -2.79 -13.14
C SER A 289 0.95 -3.24 -12.82
N GLY A 290 1.46 -4.22 -13.58
CA GLY A 290 2.73 -4.89 -13.30
C GLY A 290 2.61 -5.83 -12.11
N THR A 291 3.73 -6.47 -11.79
CA THR A 291 3.85 -7.41 -10.68
C THR A 291 4.72 -6.87 -9.53
N ASN A 292 5.48 -5.79 -9.75
CA ASN A 292 6.46 -5.24 -8.80
C ASN A 292 7.46 -6.28 -8.27
N LEU A 293 7.71 -7.32 -9.07
CA LEU A 293 8.67 -8.38 -8.81
C LEU A 293 9.86 -8.19 -9.75
N ILE A 294 11.07 -8.21 -9.19
CA ILE A 294 12.32 -8.24 -9.95
C ILE A 294 12.86 -9.65 -9.86
N ARG A 295 13.17 -10.27 -10.99
CA ARG A 295 13.75 -11.61 -11.02
C ARG A 295 15.25 -11.51 -10.72
N MET A 296 15.68 -12.23 -9.70
CA MET A 296 17.05 -12.28 -9.20
C MET A 296 17.62 -13.71 -9.29
N PRO A 297 18.94 -13.90 -9.25
CA PRO A 297 19.55 -15.24 -9.24
C PRO A 297 19.04 -16.16 -8.12
N ASN A 298 18.65 -15.59 -6.97
CA ASN A 298 18.10 -16.32 -5.82
C ASN A 298 16.55 -16.28 -5.76
N GLY A 299 15.87 -16.00 -6.86
CA GLY A 299 14.40 -16.02 -6.95
C GLY A 299 13.82 -14.68 -7.43
N PHE A 300 12.99 -14.07 -6.61
CA PHE A 300 12.38 -12.77 -6.84
C PHE A 300 12.69 -11.83 -5.68
N MET A 301 12.75 -10.54 -6.00
CA MET A 301 12.82 -9.46 -5.04
C MET A 301 11.60 -8.55 -5.21
N ASN A 302 11.07 -8.07 -4.10
CA ASN A 302 10.22 -6.88 -4.08
C ASN A 302 10.73 -5.90 -3.02
N ALA A 303 10.48 -4.61 -3.23
CA ALA A 303 10.78 -3.56 -2.27
C ALA A 303 9.74 -2.45 -2.43
N TYR A 304 8.98 -2.18 -1.37
CA TYR A 304 7.89 -1.21 -1.43
C TYR A 304 7.65 -0.53 -0.08
N VAL A 305 7.10 0.67 -0.15
CA VAL A 305 6.59 1.43 0.99
C VAL A 305 5.25 0.87 1.41
N VAL A 306 5.06 0.72 2.72
CA VAL A 306 3.81 0.25 3.29
C VAL A 306 2.98 1.48 3.65
N PHE A 307 1.89 1.69 2.92
CA PHE A 307 0.85 2.61 3.33
C PHE A 307 -0.16 1.89 4.22
N ASP A 308 -0.70 2.62 5.20
CA ASP A 308 -1.68 2.08 6.14
C ASP A 308 -2.95 1.64 5.39
N PRO A 309 -3.29 0.33 5.39
CA PRO A 309 -4.45 -0.19 4.68
C PRO A 309 -5.78 0.24 5.30
N ASP A 310 -5.79 0.63 6.58
CA ASP A 310 -6.99 1.13 7.26
C ASP A 310 -7.23 2.62 6.96
N LYS A 311 -6.23 3.30 6.38
CA LYS A 311 -6.31 4.71 5.94
C LYS A 311 -6.36 4.79 4.41
N GLN A 312 -7.40 4.19 3.82
CA GLN A 312 -7.66 4.28 2.38
C GLN A 312 -8.76 5.31 2.06
N PRO A 313 -8.57 6.18 1.06
CA PRO A 313 -7.37 6.30 0.22
C PRO A 313 -6.18 6.88 0.99
N THR A 314 -4.97 6.39 0.70
CA THR A 314 -3.72 6.89 1.32
C THR A 314 -3.59 8.41 1.23
N PHE A 315 -4.01 8.99 0.11
CA PHE A 315 -4.09 10.43 -0.09
C PHE A 315 -5.50 10.79 -0.56
N ALA A 316 -6.10 11.79 0.08
CA ALA A 316 -7.44 12.27 -0.27
C ALA A 316 -7.49 12.87 -1.68
N THR A 317 -6.41 13.50 -2.14
CA THR A 317 -6.31 14.10 -3.48
C THR A 317 -4.92 13.91 -4.11
N PRO A 318 -4.79 14.04 -5.44
CA PRO A 318 -3.48 14.06 -6.12
C PRO A 318 -2.54 15.17 -5.61
N GLU A 319 -3.08 16.32 -5.22
CA GLU A 319 -2.31 17.43 -4.65
C GLU A 319 -1.74 17.08 -3.28
N ALA A 320 -2.48 16.33 -2.46
CA ALA A 320 -1.99 15.82 -1.19
C ALA A 320 -0.83 14.83 -1.38
N ALA A 321 -0.90 13.95 -2.39
CA ALA A 321 0.21 13.06 -2.74
C ALA A 321 1.45 13.85 -3.19
N LYS A 322 1.27 14.88 -4.02
CA LYS A 322 2.36 15.78 -4.45
C LYS A 322 2.95 16.57 -3.27
N ALA A 323 2.12 17.04 -2.34
CA ALA A 323 2.58 17.73 -1.15
C ALA A 323 3.40 16.79 -0.24
N TRP A 324 2.98 15.53 -0.11
CA TRP A 324 3.73 14.52 0.65
C TRP A 324 5.12 14.25 0.07
N MET A 325 5.33 14.38 -1.24
CA MET A 325 6.67 14.30 -1.86
C MET A 325 7.65 15.36 -1.34
N GLY A 326 7.16 16.46 -0.79
CA GLY A 326 7.97 17.48 -0.14
C GLY A 326 8.37 17.15 1.30
N SER A 327 7.91 16.02 1.85
CA SER A 327 8.17 15.63 3.24
C SER A 327 9.54 14.97 3.44
N THR A 328 10.05 15.07 4.67
CA THR A 328 11.24 14.33 5.09
C THR A 328 11.03 12.82 4.95
N GLN A 329 9.85 12.30 5.30
CA GLN A 329 9.54 10.88 5.20
C GLN A 329 9.64 10.38 3.75
N TYR A 330 9.11 11.14 2.79
CA TYR A 330 9.24 10.79 1.37
C TYR A 330 10.70 10.68 0.94
N SER A 331 11.50 11.71 1.24
CA SER A 331 12.92 11.71 0.85
C SER A 331 13.71 10.54 1.48
N GLN A 332 13.40 10.18 2.73
CA GLN A 332 14.01 9.03 3.41
C GLN A 332 13.62 7.70 2.76
N LEU A 333 12.33 7.50 2.45
CA LEU A 333 11.84 6.29 1.78
C LEU A 333 12.39 6.17 0.36
N LYS A 334 12.47 7.28 -0.38
CA LYS A 334 13.06 7.32 -1.72
C LYS A 334 14.54 6.96 -1.67
N ALA A 335 15.29 7.52 -0.72
CA ALA A 335 16.70 7.19 -0.52
C ALA A 335 16.90 5.72 -0.16
N LEU A 336 16.02 5.15 0.69
CA LEU A 336 16.05 3.73 1.03
C LEU A 336 15.88 2.86 -0.23
N LEU A 337 14.83 3.10 -1.02
CA LEU A 337 14.57 2.30 -2.23
C LEU A 337 15.66 2.47 -3.30
N LEU A 338 16.18 3.68 -3.49
CA LEU A 338 17.29 3.92 -4.43
C LEU A 338 18.62 3.28 -3.99
N SER A 339 18.77 2.99 -2.70
CA SER A 339 19.97 2.37 -2.15
C SER A 339 19.96 0.84 -2.20
N VAL A 340 18.83 0.23 -2.59
CA VAL A 340 18.74 -1.23 -2.70
C VAL A 340 19.75 -1.71 -3.74
N SER A 341 20.47 -2.75 -3.40
CA SER A 341 21.52 -3.34 -4.23
C SER A 341 21.53 -4.86 -4.11
N TYR A 342 21.93 -5.51 -5.20
CA TYR A 342 22.13 -6.95 -5.26
C TYR A 342 23.61 -7.28 -5.49
N LYS A 343 24.10 -8.33 -4.84
CA LYS A 343 25.48 -8.83 -4.94
C LYS A 343 25.55 -10.34 -5.16
#